data_AF-A0A5K1CQ41-F1
#
_entry.id   AF-A0A5K1CQ41-F1
#
_cell.length_a   1.000
_cell.length_b   1.000
_cell.length_c   1.000
_cell.angle_alpha   90.00
_cell.angle_beta   90.00
_cell.angle_gamma   90.00
#
_symmetry.space_group_name_H-M   'P 1'
#
loop_
_entity.id
_entity.type
_entity.pdbx_description
1 polymer ?
#
loop_
_entity_poly.entity_id
_entity_poly.type
_entity_poly.pdbx_seq_one_letter_code
_entity_poly.pdbx_strand_id
1 'polypeptide(L)' 'VEVFEEECGSLGQYGMKHSRAFANMCNKGIPMDAIKKASAKACTNFIKP' A
#
# COMPACT_ATOMS: atom_id res chain seq x y z
N VAL A 1 4.21 -0.01 -4.04
CA VAL A 1 4.57 0.23 -2.63
C VAL A 1 4.32 1.68 -2.27
N GLU A 2 4.87 2.63 -3.02
CA GLU A 2 4.64 4.07 -2.85
C GLU A 2 3.15 4.44 -2.70
N VAL A 3 2.28 3.93 -3.57
CA VAL A 3 0.81 4.15 -3.49
C VAL A 3 0.21 3.73 -2.14
N PHE A 4 0.74 2.67 -1.52
CA PHE A 4 0.31 2.27 -0.18
C PHE A 4 0.88 3.23 0.87
N GLU A 5 2.15 3.62 0.76
CA GLU A 5 2.79 4.51 1.73
C GLU A 5 2.22 5.94 1.71
N GLU A 6 1.73 6.43 0.57
CA GLU A 6 0.97 7.69 0.46
C GLU A 6 -0.33 7.67 1.28
N GLU A 7 -0.97 6.51 1.40
CA GLU A 7 -2.27 6.35 2.05
C GLU A 7 -2.17 5.82 3.49
N CYS A 8 -1.08 5.09 3.81
CA CYS A 8 -0.93 4.35 5.06
C CYS A 8 0.34 4.71 5.85
N GLY A 9 1.22 5.54 5.29
CA GLY A 9 2.52 5.85 5.86
C GLY A 9 3.60 4.82 5.53
N SER A 10 4.84 5.12 5.92
CA SER A 10 6.01 4.29 5.57
C SER A 10 5.91 2.88 6.14
N LEU A 11 6.32 1.89 5.34
CA LEU A 11 6.45 0.50 5.76
C LEU A 11 7.51 0.32 6.86
N GLY A 12 8.57 1.13 6.84
CA GLY A 12 9.76 0.93 7.64
C GLY A 12 10.39 -0.46 7.42
N GLN A 13 11.42 -0.80 8.20
CA GLN A 13 12.05 -2.13 8.09
C GLN A 13 11.10 -3.27 8.41
N TYR A 14 10.22 -3.09 9.40
CA TYR A 14 9.27 -4.12 9.80
C TYR A 14 8.26 -4.43 8.69
N GLY A 15 7.74 -3.40 8.02
CA GLY A 15 6.76 -3.56 6.95
C GLY A 15 7.30 -4.25 5.70
N MET A 16 8.62 -4.20 5.45
CA MET A 16 9.24 -4.90 4.30
C MET A 16 9.02 -6.42 4.32
N LYS A 17 8.65 -7.02 5.46
CA LYS A 17 8.20 -8.42 5.51
C LYS A 17 6.98 -8.68 4.62
N HIS A 18 6.21 -7.65 4.27
CA HIS A 18 5.04 -7.71 3.40
C HIS A 18 5.34 -7.43 1.92
N SER A 19 6.61 -7.22 1.52
CA SER A 19 6.99 -6.93 0.13
C SER A 19 6.47 -7.96 -0.88
N ARG A 20 6.39 -9.24 -0.49
CA ARG A 20 5.83 -10.31 -1.33
C ARG A 20 4.35 -10.10 -1.65
N ALA A 21 3.57 -9.52 -0.74
CA ALA A 21 2.15 -9.24 -1.01
C ALA A 21 2.01 -8.18 -2.11
N PHE A 22 2.82 -7.11 -2.06
CA PHE A 22 2.84 -6.09 -3.11
C PHE A 22 3.30 -6.67 -4.45
N ALA A 23 4.33 -7.53 -4.46
CA ALA A 23 4.76 -8.23 -5.67
C ALA A 23 3.63 -9.09 -6.28
N ASN A 24 2.87 -9.81 -5.43
CA ASN A 24 1.74 -10.60 -5.91
C ASN A 24 0.61 -9.74 -6.50
N MET A 25 0.37 -8.53 -5.98
CA MET A 25 -0.57 -7.58 -6.58
C MET A 25 -0.09 -7.14 -7.97
N CYS A 26 1.20 -6.82 -8.11
CA CYS A 26 1.81 -6.46 -9.40
C CYS A 26 1.73 -7.63 -10.40
N ASN A 27 2.07 -8.85 -9.98
CA ASN A 27 2.05 -10.04 -10.83
C ASN A 27 0.63 -10.36 -11.34
N LYS A 28 -0.40 -9.98 -10.58
CA LYS A 28 -1.81 -10.11 -10.98
C LYS A 28 -2.32 -8.92 -11.82
N GLY A 29 -1.47 -7.94 -12.10
CA GLY A 29 -1.84 -6.75 -12.87
C GLY A 29 -2.87 -5.88 -12.17
N ILE A 30 -2.89 -5.84 -10.83
CA ILE A 30 -3.82 -4.97 -10.10
C ILE A 30 -3.48 -3.50 -10.42
N PRO A 31 -4.44 -2.69 -10.90
CA PRO A 31 -4.18 -1.30 -11.24
C PRO A 31 -3.88 -0.48 -9.99
N MET A 32 -2.99 0.51 -10.13
CA MET A 32 -2.58 1.38 -9.02
C MET A 32 -3.76 2.09 -8.35
N ASP A 33 -4.78 2.51 -9.11
CA ASP A 33 -6.00 3.13 -8.58
C ASP A 33 -6.77 2.21 -7.64
N ALA A 34 -6.80 0.90 -7.92
CA ALA A 34 -7.42 -0.07 -7.02
C ALA A 34 -6.63 -0.22 -5.72
N ILE A 35 -5.29 -0.23 -5.80
CA ILE A 35 -4.42 -0.24 -4.61
C ILE A 35 -4.64 1.03 -3.79
N LYS A 36 -4.72 2.20 -4.44
CA LYS A 36 -4.99 3.49 -3.79
C LYS A 36 -6.33 3.49 -3.05
N LYS A 37 -7.41 3.11 -3.73
CA LYS A 37 -8.75 3.02 -3.12
C LYS A 37 -8.81 2.03 -1.96
N ALA A 38 -8.16 0.88 -2.11
CA ALA A 38 -8.08 -0.11 -1.04
C ALA A 38 -7.29 0.41 0.17
N SER A 39 -6.16 1.10 -0.07
CA SER A 39 -5.32 1.66 0.99
C SER A 39 -6.04 2.81 1.72
N ALA A 40 -6.68 3.72 0.98
CA ALA A 40 -7.50 4.80 1.55
C ALA A 40 -8.64 4.26 2.45
N LYS A 41 -9.25 3.13 2.05
CA LYS A 41 -10.29 2.47 2.84
C LYS A 41 -9.73 1.75 4.08
N ALA A 42 -8.51 1.21 3.99
CA ALA A 42 -7.88 0.48 5.08
C ALA A 42 -7.26 1.41 6.14
N CYS A 43 -6.72 2.56 5.70
CA CYS A 43 -5.90 3.47 6.51
C CYS A 43 -6.65 4.77 6.83
N THR A 44 -7.86 4.66 7.38
CA THR A 44 -8.75 5.81 7.65
C THR A 44 -8.22 6.80 8.69
N ASN A 45 -7.29 6.35 9.53
CA ASN A 45 -6.74 7.15 10.64
C ASN A 45 -5.35 7.73 10.33
N PHE A 46 -4.79 7.45 9.14
CA PHE A 46 -3.54 8.05 8.73
C PHE A 46 -3.82 9.47 8.23
N ILE A 47 -3.26 10.46 8.91
CA ILE A 47 -3.31 11.85 8.49
C ILE A 47 -2.22 12.04 7.44
N LYS A 48 -2.63 12.28 6.20
CA LYS A 48 -1.69 12.62 5.12
C LYS A 48 -1.00 13.94 5.47
N PRO A 49 0.33 14.03 5.32
CA PRO A 49 1.03 15.30 5.44
C PRO A 49 0.61 16.30 4.36
#